data_AF-A0AA44KFC3-F1
#
_entry.id   AF-A0AA44KFC3-F1
#
_cell.length_a   1.000
_cell.length_b   1.000
_cell.length_c   1.000
_cell.angle_alpha   90.00
_cell.angle_beta   90.00
_cell.angle_gamma   90.00
#
_symmetry.space_group_name_H-M   'P 1'
#
loop_
_entity.id
_entity.type
_entity.pdbx_description
1 polymer ?
#
loop_
_entity_poly.entity_id
_entity_poly.type
_entity_poly.pdbx_seq_one_letter_code
_entity_poly.pdbx_strand_id
1 'polypeptide(L)'
;MEFLKDYIDLIIFLILGIMAFIAFWCVVERMLFFRKINFKNYENQEQFDDAISENLTTIYIIYSNAPYIGLLGTVIGIMVTFYEMGLAGNIDVKSIVVGLSLALKATALGLLVAIPALMAYNALLRKVSLLSNAYKANKNA
;
A
#
# COMPACT_ATOMS: atom_id res chain seq x y z
N MET A 1 -1.65 -8.64 28.14
CA MET A 1 -2.57 -8.51 27.00
C MET A 1 -3.15 -7.10 26.88
N GLU A 2 -3.20 -6.29 27.95
CA GLU A 2 -3.47 -4.83 27.86
C GLU A 2 -2.51 -4.10 26.91
N PHE A 3 -1.20 -4.40 26.98
CA PHE A 3 -0.22 -3.86 26.03
C PHE A 3 -0.52 -4.23 24.56
N LEU A 4 -1.13 -5.39 24.31
CA LEU A 4 -1.47 -5.75 22.94
C LEU A 4 -2.65 -4.86 22.50
N LYS A 5 -3.71 -4.79 23.29
CA LYS A 5 -4.91 -3.97 23.01
C LYS A 5 -4.60 -2.50 22.73
N ASP A 6 -3.78 -1.86 23.56
CA ASP A 6 -3.53 -0.42 23.45
C ASP A 6 -2.58 -0.05 22.31
N TYR A 7 -1.71 -0.99 21.88
CA TYR A 7 -0.66 -0.70 20.90
C TYR A 7 -0.91 -1.30 19.52
N ILE A 8 -1.74 -2.35 19.37
CA ILE A 8 -2.01 -2.97 18.06
C ILE A 8 -2.53 -1.93 17.07
N ASP A 9 -3.61 -1.21 17.42
CA ASP A 9 -4.25 -0.26 16.52
C ASP A 9 -3.27 0.84 16.10
N LEU A 10 -2.48 1.35 17.05
CA LEU A 10 -1.47 2.37 16.80
C LEU A 10 -0.37 1.84 15.86
N ILE A 11 0.13 0.63 16.08
CA ILE A 11 1.16 0.01 15.23
C ILE A 11 0.65 -0.15 13.79
N ILE A 12 -0.58 -0.66 13.62
CA ILE A 12 -1.16 -0.86 12.28
C ILE A 12 -1.37 0.48 11.58
N PHE A 13 -1.91 1.48 12.27
CA PHE A 13 -2.14 2.79 11.68
C PHE A 13 -0.82 3.49 11.32
N LEU A 14 0.22 3.32 12.14
CA LEU A 14 1.55 3.83 11.86
C LEU A 14 2.17 3.15 10.63
N ILE A 15 2.08 1.82 10.53
CA ILE A 15 2.59 1.08 9.37
C ILE A 15 1.84 1.49 8.10
N LEU A 16 0.51 1.51 8.14
CA LEU A 16 -0.31 1.93 7.00
C LEU A 16 -0.06 3.40 6.63
N GLY A 17 0.15 4.28 7.61
CA GLY A 17 0.49 5.68 7.39
C GLY A 17 1.85 5.85 6.70
N ILE A 18 2.86 5.10 7.14
CA ILE A 18 4.18 5.09 6.49
C ILE A 18 4.08 4.57 5.06
N MET A 19 3.35 3.48 4.83
CA MET A 19 3.12 2.94 3.49
C MET A 19 2.41 3.94 2.58
N ALA A 20 1.38 4.62 3.08
CA ALA A 20 0.68 5.65 2.34
C ALA A 20 1.60 6.81 1.95
N PHE A 21 2.43 7.26 2.90
CA PHE A 21 3.38 8.34 2.65
C PHE A 21 4.43 7.95 1.60
N ILE A 22 5.03 6.76 1.72
CA ILE A 22 6.01 6.25 0.75
C ILE A 22 5.37 6.08 -0.63
N ALA A 23 4.18 5.49 -0.71
CA ALA A 23 3.49 5.31 -1.98
C ALA A 23 3.20 6.66 -2.64
N PHE A 24 2.68 7.64 -1.88
CA PHE A 24 2.42 8.98 -2.41
C PHE A 24 3.70 9.64 -2.90
N TRP A 25 4.79 9.57 -2.13
CA TRP A 25 6.10 10.10 -2.50
C TRP A 25 6.61 9.48 -3.81
N CYS A 26 6.66 8.16 -3.92
CA CYS A 26 7.10 7.45 -5.13
C CYS A 26 6.23 7.78 -6.34
N VAL A 27 4.90 7.92 -6.16
CA VAL A 27 3.99 8.31 -7.24
C VAL A 27 4.29 9.71 -7.75
N VAL A 28 4.52 10.68 -6.85
CA VAL A 28 4.88 12.05 -7.21
C VAL A 28 6.23 12.11 -7.92
N GLU A 29 7.24 11.44 -7.37
CA GLU A 29 8.58 11.32 -7.96
C GLU A 29 8.49 10.77 -9.40
N ARG A 30 7.75 9.67 -9.60
CA ARG A 30 7.57 9.05 -10.91
C ARG A 30 6.82 9.96 -11.88
N MET A 31 5.76 10.64 -11.43
CA MET A 31 5.04 11.60 -12.28
C MET A 31 5.94 12.75 -12.73
N LEU A 32 6.85 13.24 -11.88
CA LEU A 32 7.82 14.28 -12.25
C LEU A 32 8.90 13.76 -13.18
N PHE A 33 9.41 12.55 -12.95
CA PHE A 33 10.39 11.90 -13.81
C PHE A 33 9.86 11.77 -15.24
N PHE A 34 8.65 11.23 -15.42
CA PHE A 34 8.03 11.09 -16.74
C PHE A 34 7.76 12.42 -17.47
N ARG A 35 7.72 13.55 -16.78
CA ARG A 35 7.60 14.88 -17.40
C ARG A 35 8.94 15.43 -17.89
N LYS A 36 10.06 14.92 -17.39
CA LYS A 36 11.42 15.40 -17.67
C LYS A 36 12.27 14.44 -18.52
N ILE A 37 11.73 13.28 -18.92
CA ILE A 37 12.44 12.31 -19.74
C ILE A 37 12.79 12.90 -21.11
N ASN A 38 14.04 12.71 -21.52
CA ASN A 38 14.51 12.98 -22.86
C ASN A 38 15.13 11.71 -23.45
N PHE A 39 14.63 11.28 -24.62
CA PHE A 39 15.07 10.05 -25.29
C PHE A 39 16.54 10.05 -25.70
N LYS A 40 17.17 11.23 -25.81
CA LYS A 40 18.57 11.38 -26.26
C LYS A 40 19.62 10.95 -25.23
N ASN A 41 19.23 10.76 -23.98
CA ASN A 41 20.16 10.46 -22.89
C ASN A 41 20.43 8.95 -22.71
N TYR A 42 19.78 8.09 -23.49
CA TYR A 42 19.85 6.64 -23.33
C TYR A 42 20.40 6.01 -24.62
N GLU A 43 21.52 5.30 -24.52
CA GLU A 43 22.17 4.65 -25.66
C GLU A 43 21.47 3.33 -26.02
N ASN A 44 21.02 2.60 -24.99
CA ASN A 44 20.43 1.27 -25.11
C ASN A 44 18.97 1.23 -24.64
N GLN A 45 18.18 0.33 -25.24
CA GLN A 45 16.77 0.15 -24.86
C GLN A 45 16.61 -0.38 -23.45
N GLU A 46 17.48 -1.30 -23.04
CA GLU A 46 17.49 -1.89 -21.71
C GLU A 46 17.71 -0.82 -20.62
N GLN A 47 18.67 0.08 -20.80
CA GLN A 47 18.90 1.22 -19.89
C GLN A 47 17.68 2.14 -19.77
N PHE A 48 16.94 2.34 -20.87
CA PHE A 48 15.71 3.13 -20.85
C PHE A 48 14.59 2.42 -20.11
N ASP A 49 14.39 1.13 -20.39
CA ASP A 49 13.37 0.27 -19.77
C ASP A 49 13.62 0.12 -18.25
N ASP A 50 14.88 0.05 -17.82
CA ASP A 50 15.27 0.03 -16.40
C ASP A 50 14.93 1.37 -15.71
N ALA A 51 15.33 2.50 -16.31
CA ALA A 51 15.12 3.83 -15.72
C ALA A 51 13.63 4.17 -15.53
N ILE A 52 12.78 3.80 -16.49
CA ILE A 52 11.33 4.02 -16.39
C ILE A 52 10.66 3.07 -15.40
N SER A 53 11.24 1.88 -15.18
CA SER A 53 10.68 0.83 -14.31
C SER A 53 11.04 0.96 -12.84
N GLU A 54 12.05 1.76 -12.51
CA GLU A 54 12.42 2.01 -11.12
C GLU A 54 11.22 2.53 -10.27
N ASN A 55 11.27 2.26 -8.96
CA ASN A 55 10.25 2.59 -7.95
C ASN A 55 8.81 2.06 -8.20
N LEU A 56 8.47 1.50 -9.37
CA LEU A 56 7.18 0.84 -9.60
C LEU A 56 7.00 -0.39 -8.72
N THR A 57 8.08 -1.14 -8.48
CA THR A 57 8.06 -2.31 -7.57
C THR A 57 7.68 -1.91 -6.15
N THR A 58 8.13 -0.76 -5.65
CA THR A 58 7.78 -0.26 -4.32
C THR A 58 6.29 0.06 -4.21
N ILE A 59 5.73 0.73 -5.22
CA ILE A 59 4.28 1.02 -5.29
C ILE A 59 3.49 -0.29 -5.38
N TYR A 60 3.98 -1.27 -6.15
CA TYR A 60 3.40 -2.61 -6.25
C TYR A 60 3.32 -3.32 -4.89
N ILE A 61 4.44 -3.36 -4.18
CA ILE A 61 4.53 -3.99 -2.86
C ILE A 61 3.56 -3.31 -1.89
N ILE A 62 3.47 -1.97 -1.92
CA ILE A 62 2.58 -1.24 -1.00
C ILE A 62 1.11 -1.54 -1.30
N TYR A 63 0.66 -1.44 -2.55
CA TYR A 63 -0.76 -1.67 -2.85
C TYR A 63 -1.16 -3.12 -2.57
N SER A 64 -0.27 -4.09 -2.85
CA SER A 64 -0.57 -5.52 -2.66
C SER A 64 -0.59 -5.92 -1.19
N ASN A 65 0.26 -5.33 -0.35
CA ASN A 65 0.39 -5.72 1.05
C ASN A 65 -0.45 -4.89 2.03
N ALA A 66 -0.80 -3.65 1.70
CA ALA A 66 -1.62 -2.79 2.58
C ALA A 66 -2.96 -3.43 3.03
N PRO A 67 -3.73 -4.14 2.17
CA PRO A 67 -4.95 -4.82 2.58
C PRO A 67 -4.68 -5.95 3.60
N TYR A 68 -3.59 -6.69 3.41
CA TYR A 68 -3.23 -7.79 4.31
C TYR A 68 -2.82 -7.31 5.69
N ILE A 69 -2.18 -6.14 5.78
CA ILE A 69 -1.85 -5.51 7.07
C ILE A 69 -3.14 -5.08 7.78
N GLY A 70 -4.10 -4.50 7.06
CA GLY A 70 -5.42 -4.17 7.62
C GLY A 70 -6.22 -5.39 8.07
N LEU A 71 -6.12 -6.51 7.33
CA LEU A 71 -6.76 -7.79 7.70
C LEU A 71 -6.11 -8.40 8.94
N LEU A 72 -4.77 -8.40 9.00
CA LEU A 72 -4.02 -8.83 10.19
C LEU A 72 -4.45 -8.04 11.42
N GLY A 73 -4.65 -6.73 11.26
CA GLY A 73 -5.20 -5.90 12.33
C GLY A 73 -6.54 -6.36 12.87
N THR A 74 -7.48 -6.66 11.96
CA THR A 74 -8.79 -7.17 12.35
C THR A 74 -8.68 -8.52 13.06
N VAL A 75 -7.86 -9.44 12.56
CA VAL A 75 -7.67 -10.76 13.18
C VAL A 75 -7.14 -10.63 14.61
N ILE A 76 -6.13 -9.78 14.82
CA ILE A 76 -5.57 -9.57 16.16
C ILE A 76 -6.58 -8.86 17.07
N GLY A 77 -7.31 -7.85 16.58
CA GLY A 77 -8.33 -7.14 17.36
C GLY A 77 -9.47 -8.06 17.83
N ILE A 78 -9.94 -8.95 16.95
CA ILE A 78 -10.93 -9.98 17.29
C ILE A 78 -10.36 -10.95 18.34
N MET A 79 -9.12 -11.40 18.17
CA MET A 79 -8.45 -12.30 19.12
C MET A 79 -8.34 -11.68 20.52
N VAL A 80 -7.95 -10.40 20.61
CA VAL A 80 -7.88 -9.68 21.89
C VAL A 80 -9.26 -9.55 22.53
N THR A 81 -10.29 -9.21 21.75
CA THR A 81 -11.67 -9.10 22.24
C THR A 81 -12.15 -10.41 22.86
N PHE A 82 -11.94 -11.55 22.19
CA PHE A 82 -12.33 -12.86 22.73
C PHE A 82 -11.49 -13.27 23.94
N TYR A 83 -10.21 -12.92 23.98
CA TYR A 83 -9.35 -13.22 25.12
C TYR A 83 -9.82 -12.50 26.40
N GLU A 84 -10.16 -11.22 26.31
CA GLU A 84 -10.67 -10.45 27.46
C GLU A 84 -11.98 -11.01 28.02
N MET A 85 -12.87 -11.48 27.13
CA MET A 85 -14.11 -12.13 27.56
C MET A 85 -13.86 -13.42 28.34
N GLY A 86 -12.90 -14.23 27.90
CA GLY A 86 -12.52 -15.47 28.58
C GLY A 86 -12.01 -15.22 30.00
N LEU A 87 -11.34 -14.08 30.23
CA LEU A 87 -10.86 -13.68 31.55
C LEU A 87 -11.95 -13.08 32.45
N ALA A 88 -12.87 -12.31 31.89
CA ALA A 88 -13.90 -11.60 32.65
C ALA A 88 -14.97 -12.55 33.24
N GLY A 89 -15.11 -13.76 32.71
CA GLY A 89 -16.08 -14.77 33.18
C GLY A 89 -17.55 -14.40 32.95
N ASN A 90 -17.84 -13.19 32.45
CA ASN A 90 -19.16 -12.71 32.09
C ASN A 90 -19.15 -12.14 30.67
N ILE A 91 -20.18 -12.45 29.88
CA ILE A 91 -20.28 -12.08 28.47
C ILE A 91 -21.10 -10.79 28.37
N ASP A 92 -20.42 -9.65 28.24
CA ASP A 92 -21.08 -8.39 27.86
C ASP A 92 -21.09 -8.23 26.33
N VAL A 93 -22.27 -8.43 25.73
CA VAL A 93 -22.49 -8.29 24.29
C VAL A 93 -22.09 -6.90 23.78
N LYS A 94 -22.27 -5.85 24.60
CA LYS A 94 -21.94 -4.48 24.20
C LYS A 94 -20.43 -4.33 23.99
N SER A 95 -19.61 -4.87 24.88
CA SER A 95 -18.15 -4.89 24.77
C SER A 95 -17.68 -5.59 23.48
N ILE A 96 -18.32 -6.72 23.13
CA ILE A 96 -18.01 -7.47 21.89
C ILE A 96 -18.21 -6.60 20.66
N VAL A 97 -19.39 -5.99 20.55
CA VAL A 97 -19.74 -5.17 19.38
C VAL A 97 -18.76 -4.01 19.23
N VAL A 98 -18.35 -3.39 20.34
CA VAL A 98 -17.35 -2.32 20.32
C VAL A 98 -15.98 -2.83 19.86
N GLY A 99 -15.48 -3.93 20.43
CA GLY A 99 -14.18 -4.51 20.05
C GLY A 99 -14.10 -4.91 18.59
N LEU A 100 -15.15 -5.57 18.08
CA LEU A 100 -15.26 -5.93 16.66
C LEU A 100 -15.32 -4.70 15.75
N SER A 101 -16.03 -3.65 16.17
CA SER A 101 -16.12 -2.41 15.37
C SER A 101 -14.78 -1.69 15.24
N LEU A 102 -13.93 -1.73 16.27
CA LEU A 102 -12.59 -1.17 16.24
C LEU A 102 -11.68 -1.96 15.30
N ALA A 103 -11.73 -3.28 15.39
CA ALA A 103 -11.00 -4.18 14.51
C ALA A 103 -11.30 -3.90 13.02
N LEU A 104 -12.57 -3.71 12.66
CA LEU A 104 -12.99 -3.40 11.29
C LEU A 104 -12.40 -2.09 10.73
N LYS A 105 -12.08 -1.11 11.58
CA LYS A 105 -11.45 0.16 11.14
C LYS A 105 -10.07 -0.08 10.53
N ALA A 106 -9.30 -1.05 11.04
CA ALA A 106 -7.98 -1.38 10.53
C ALA A 106 -8.02 -1.87 9.07
N THR A 107 -9.00 -2.73 8.74
CA THR A 107 -9.21 -3.17 7.35
C THR A 107 -9.67 -2.03 6.44
N ALA A 108 -10.58 -1.18 6.91
CA ALA A 108 -11.02 -0.02 6.12
C ALA A 108 -9.84 0.90 5.76
N LEU A 109 -8.93 1.16 6.70
CA LEU A 109 -7.72 1.93 6.44
C LEU A 109 -6.75 1.23 5.49
N GLY A 110 -6.56 -0.09 5.62
CA GLY A 110 -5.72 -0.86 4.70
C GLY A 110 -6.20 -0.75 3.24
N LEU A 111 -7.51 -0.83 3.04
CA LEU A 111 -8.13 -0.63 1.71
C LEU A 111 -8.01 0.81 1.21
N LEU A 112 -8.17 1.79 2.12
CA LEU A 112 -8.03 3.21 1.80
C LEU A 112 -6.62 3.54 1.28
N VAL A 113 -5.59 2.86 1.78
CA VAL A 113 -4.20 2.99 1.28
C VAL A 113 -3.98 2.20 -0.02
N ALA A 114 -4.53 0.99 -0.11
CA ALA A 114 -4.29 0.09 -1.25
C ALA A 114 -4.94 0.57 -2.56
N ILE A 115 -6.18 1.05 -2.51
CA ILE A 115 -6.94 1.41 -3.72
C ILE A 115 -6.26 2.53 -4.51
N PRO A 116 -5.87 3.67 -3.90
CA PRO A 116 -5.17 4.74 -4.62
C PRO A 116 -3.80 4.28 -5.15
N ALA A 117 -3.07 3.47 -4.38
CA ALA A 117 -1.77 2.95 -4.79
C ALA A 117 -1.88 2.02 -6.02
N LEU A 118 -2.92 1.17 -6.06
CA LEU A 118 -3.22 0.31 -7.21
C LEU A 118 -3.57 1.14 -8.46
N MET A 119 -4.43 2.15 -8.31
CA MET A 119 -4.79 3.05 -9.42
C MET A 119 -3.56 3.75 -9.99
N ALA A 120 -2.70 4.27 -9.12
CA ALA A 120 -1.47 4.95 -9.53
C ALA A 120 -0.49 3.97 -10.20
N TYR A 121 -0.28 2.78 -9.64
CA TYR A 121 0.57 1.75 -10.23
C TYR A 121 0.13 1.39 -11.65
N ASN A 122 -1.15 1.09 -11.85
CA ASN A 122 -1.68 0.73 -13.17
C ASN A 122 -1.54 1.87 -14.19
N ALA A 123 -1.76 3.12 -13.76
CA ALA A 123 -1.59 4.29 -14.61
C ALA A 123 -0.12 4.49 -15.03
N LEU A 124 0.82 4.34 -14.09
CA LEU A 124 2.26 4.46 -14.35
C LEU A 124 2.76 3.31 -15.23
N LEU A 125 2.32 2.07 -14.97
CA LEU A 125 2.68 0.90 -15.76
C LEU A 125 2.25 1.06 -17.22
N ARG A 126 1.02 1.55 -17.46
CA ARG A 126 0.57 1.86 -18.83
C ARG A 126 1.47 2.90 -19.49
N LYS A 127 1.88 3.94 -18.75
CA LYS A 127 2.76 5.00 -19.26
C LYS A 127 4.15 4.46 -19.62
N VAL A 128 4.71 3.57 -18.80
CA VAL A 128 5.96 2.85 -19.07
C VAL A 128 5.90 2.09 -20.39
N SER A 129 4.85 1.27 -20.59
CA SER A 129 4.70 0.50 -21.82
C SER A 129 4.58 1.39 -23.07
N LEU A 130 3.85 2.51 -22.98
CA LEU A 130 3.74 3.47 -24.08
C LEU A 130 5.08 4.13 -24.42
N LEU A 131 5.86 4.51 -23.40
CA LEU A 131 7.17 5.13 -23.59
C LEU A 131 8.20 4.16 -24.17
N SER A 132 8.23 2.91 -23.69
CA SER A 132 9.10 1.85 -24.23
C SER A 132 8.81 1.59 -25.71
N ASN A 133 7.53 1.51 -26.08
CA ASN A 133 7.12 1.34 -27.47
C ASN A 133 7.47 2.57 -28.35
N ALA A 134 7.30 3.78 -27.83
CA ALA A 134 7.67 5.01 -28.54
C ALA A 134 9.18 5.09 -28.80
N TYR A 135 10.00 4.66 -27.83
CA TYR A 135 11.45 4.59 -27.99
C TYR A 135 11.85 3.58 -29.07
N LYS A 136 11.24 2.39 -29.09
CA LYS A 136 11.46 1.38 -30.16
C LYS A 136 11.10 1.90 -31.55
N ALA A 137 9.96 2.58 -31.67
CA ALA A 137 9.51 3.12 -32.95
C ALA A 137 10.49 4.19 -33.51
N ASN A 138 11.03 5.03 -32.64
CA ASN A 138 11.93 6.11 -33.04
C ASN A 138 13.35 5.65 -33.40
N LYS A 139 13.79 4.49 -32.89
CA LYS A 139 15.11 3.90 -33.24
C LYS A 139 15.07 3.05 -34.51
N ASN A 140 13.87 2.66 -34.95
CA ASN A 140 13.63 1.87 -36.17
C ASN A 140 13.19 2.72 -37.39
N ALA A 141 13.02 4.04 -37.21
CA ALA A 141 12.69 5.00 -38.26
C ALA A 141 13.95 5.73 -38.73
#